data_AF-A0A528XH12-F1
#
_entry.id   AF-A0A528XH12-F1
#
_cell.length_a   1.000
_cell.length_b   1.000
_cell.length_c   1.000
_cell.angle_alpha   90.00
_cell.angle_beta   90.00
_cell.angle_gamma   90.00
#
_symmetry.space_group_name_H-M   'P 1'
#
loop_
_entity.id
_entity.type
_entity.pdbx_description
1 polymer ?
#
loop_
_entity_poly.entity_id
_entity_poly.type
_entity_poly.pdbx_seq_one_letter_code
_entity_poly.pdbx_strand_id
1 'polypeptide(L)'
;TLFRRADAAAAATAGQNDAAATAQASRILVASAARGEVSADDKAYLAKLVASRTGLSEADAAKRVDTVLAAVDDAKNKAKAAVDTARKASATFALVGALSMIVGAFIASVAAALGGKQRDEDEALFVRG
;
A
#
# COMPACT_ATOMS: atom_id res chain seq x y z
N THR A 1 -50.69 -21.19 -13.82
CA THR A 1 -49.51 -20.30 -13.98
C THR A 1 -48.73 -20.04 -12.68
N LEU A 2 -49.03 -20.72 -11.56
CA LEU A 2 -48.37 -20.50 -10.26
C LEU A 2 -46.92 -21.00 -10.19
N PHE A 3 -46.57 -22.07 -10.93
CA PHE A 3 -45.22 -22.65 -10.92
C PHE A 3 -44.13 -21.66 -11.35
N ARG A 4 -44.38 -20.83 -12.37
CA ARG A 4 -43.41 -19.83 -12.85
C ARG A 4 -43.11 -18.74 -11.82
N ARG A 5 -44.05 -18.42 -10.93
CA ARG A 5 -43.88 -17.38 -9.90
C ARG A 5 -43.05 -17.89 -8.72
N ALA A 6 -43.18 -19.17 -8.39
CA ALA A 6 -42.35 -19.82 -7.38
C ALA A 6 -40.87 -19.91 -7.83
N ASP A 7 -40.62 -20.27 -9.10
CA ASP A 7 -39.26 -20.26 -9.67
C ASP A 7 -38.65 -18.85 -9.69
N ALA A 8 -39.41 -17.84 -10.08
CA ALA A 8 -38.93 -16.45 -10.09
C ALA A 8 -38.63 -15.93 -8.67
N ALA A 9 -39.44 -16.32 -7.67
CA ALA A 9 -39.19 -15.97 -6.28
C ALA A 9 -37.97 -16.72 -5.71
N ALA A 10 -37.78 -17.99 -6.05
CA ALA A 10 -36.61 -18.77 -5.67
C ALA A 10 -35.32 -18.21 -6.28
N ALA A 11 -35.34 -17.83 -7.57
CA ALA A 11 -34.23 -17.19 -8.25
C ALA A 11 -33.90 -15.80 -7.65
N ALA A 12 -34.91 -15.00 -7.31
CA ALA A 12 -34.71 -13.72 -6.64
C ALA A 12 -34.12 -13.86 -5.23
N THR A 13 -34.50 -14.91 -4.51
CA THR A 13 -33.97 -15.21 -3.17
C THR A 13 -32.53 -15.72 -3.24
N ALA A 14 -32.22 -16.60 -4.21
CA ALA A 14 -30.86 -17.05 -4.49
C ALA A 14 -29.94 -15.87 -4.87
N GLY A 15 -30.40 -14.96 -5.74
CA GLY A 15 -29.66 -13.75 -6.10
C GLY A 15 -29.39 -12.80 -4.92
N GLN A 16 -30.35 -12.66 -4.00
CA GLN A 16 -30.14 -11.88 -2.76
C GLN A 16 -29.13 -12.52 -1.82
N ASN A 17 -29.19 -13.85 -1.66
CA ASN A 17 -28.23 -14.60 -0.86
C ASN A 17 -26.81 -14.50 -1.46
N ASP A 18 -26.72 -14.48 -2.78
CA ASP A 18 -25.44 -14.34 -3.46
C ASP A 18 -24.80 -12.96 -3.29
N ALA A 19 -25.61 -11.90 -3.34
CA ALA A 19 -25.16 -10.55 -3.03
C ALA A 19 -24.68 -10.45 -1.57
N ALA A 20 -25.42 -11.06 -0.64
CA ALA A 20 -25.06 -11.09 0.78
C ALA A 20 -23.74 -11.84 1.05
N ALA A 21 -23.55 -13.01 0.43
CA ALA A 21 -22.31 -13.79 0.56
C ALA A 21 -21.10 -13.06 -0.04
N THR A 22 -21.29 -12.37 -1.18
CA THR A 22 -20.22 -11.57 -1.80
C THR A 22 -19.86 -10.37 -0.91
N ALA A 23 -20.84 -9.71 -0.30
CA ALA A 23 -20.63 -8.63 0.66
C ALA A 23 -19.95 -9.11 1.96
N GLN A 24 -20.19 -10.35 2.38
CA GLN A 24 -19.50 -10.95 3.52
C GLN A 24 -18.04 -11.27 3.17
N ALA A 25 -17.79 -11.91 2.02
CA ALA A 25 -16.44 -12.18 1.54
C ALA A 25 -15.62 -10.89 1.37
N SER A 26 -16.21 -9.82 0.84
CA SER A 26 -15.54 -8.53 0.72
C SER A 26 -15.20 -7.90 2.08
N ARG A 27 -16.10 -7.98 3.07
CA ARG A 27 -15.81 -7.53 4.44
C ARG A 27 -14.70 -8.35 5.10
N ILE A 28 -14.70 -9.66 4.92
CA ILE A 28 -13.63 -10.55 5.41
C ILE A 28 -12.30 -10.12 4.78
N LEU A 29 -12.27 -9.94 3.46
CA LEU A 29 -11.07 -9.50 2.74
C LEU A 29 -10.56 -8.14 3.25
N VAL A 30 -11.45 -7.15 3.43
CA VAL A 30 -11.09 -5.83 3.98
C VAL A 30 -10.57 -5.95 5.42
N ALA A 31 -11.24 -6.71 6.27
CA ALA A 31 -10.81 -6.92 7.66
C ALA A 31 -9.46 -7.66 7.72
N SER A 32 -9.26 -8.66 6.87
CA SER A 32 -8.00 -9.39 6.74
C SER A 32 -6.88 -8.51 6.20
N ALA A 33 -7.17 -7.58 5.29
CA ALA A 33 -6.19 -6.61 4.80
C ALA A 33 -5.75 -5.67 5.92
N ALA A 34 -6.69 -5.23 6.78
CA ALA A 34 -6.37 -4.40 7.94
C ALA A 34 -5.55 -5.15 9.01
N ARG A 35 -5.84 -6.43 9.25
CA ARG A 35 -5.07 -7.29 10.17
C ARG A 35 -3.76 -7.80 9.57
N GLY A 36 -3.66 -7.81 8.25
CA GLY A 36 -2.54 -8.34 7.49
C GLY A 36 -2.54 -9.87 7.32
N GLU A 37 -3.58 -10.56 7.76
CA GLU A 37 -3.73 -12.02 7.66
C GLU A 37 -5.22 -12.43 7.59
N VAL A 38 -5.49 -13.55 6.93
CA VAL A 38 -6.82 -14.19 6.86
C VAL A 38 -6.86 -15.31 7.89
N SER A 39 -7.88 -15.31 8.77
CA SER A 39 -8.00 -16.34 9.80
C SER A 39 -8.32 -17.72 9.19
N ALA A 40 -8.02 -18.80 9.91
CA ALA A 40 -8.34 -20.16 9.47
C ALA A 40 -9.85 -20.34 9.23
N ASP A 41 -10.69 -19.76 10.09
CA ASP A 41 -12.14 -19.80 9.97
C ASP A 41 -12.64 -19.06 8.71
N ASP A 42 -12.07 -17.88 8.45
CA ASP A 42 -12.36 -17.10 7.24
C ASP A 42 -11.95 -17.87 5.97
N LYS A 43 -10.79 -18.53 6.01
CA LYS A 43 -10.28 -19.35 4.90
C LYS A 43 -11.21 -20.52 4.60
N ALA A 44 -11.68 -21.22 5.65
CA ALA A 44 -12.63 -22.32 5.53
C ALA A 44 -13.99 -21.85 4.98
N TYR A 45 -14.47 -20.69 5.44
CA TYR A 45 -15.68 -20.08 4.91
C TYR A 45 -15.54 -19.74 3.41
N LEU A 46 -14.43 -19.14 3.01
CA LEU A 46 -14.15 -18.81 1.61
C LEU A 46 -14.06 -20.07 0.74
N ALA A 47 -13.42 -21.14 1.22
CA ALA A 47 -13.35 -22.41 0.50
C ALA A 47 -14.74 -23.01 0.27
N LYS A 48 -15.60 -23.01 1.30
CA LYS A 48 -16.98 -23.49 1.19
C LYS A 48 -17.81 -22.66 0.21
N LEU A 49 -17.64 -21.33 0.23
CA LEU A 49 -18.30 -20.42 -0.71
C LEU A 49 -17.83 -20.64 -2.15
N VAL A 50 -16.54 -20.87 -2.37
CA VAL A 50 -15.98 -21.20 -3.69
C VAL A 50 -16.54 -22.52 -4.19
N ALA A 51 -16.57 -23.57 -3.35
CA ALA A 51 -17.14 -24.87 -3.69
C ALA A 51 -18.61 -24.73 -4.11
N SER A 52 -19.43 -24.03 -3.32
CA SER A 52 -20.86 -23.85 -3.63
C SER A 52 -21.12 -23.05 -4.91
N ARG A 53 -20.22 -22.12 -5.26
CA ARG A 53 -20.38 -21.23 -6.43
C ARG A 53 -19.85 -21.83 -7.73
N THR A 54 -18.84 -22.70 -7.64
CA THR A 54 -18.12 -23.22 -8.81
C THR A 54 -18.42 -24.69 -9.09
N GLY A 55 -19.07 -25.39 -8.15
CA GLY A 55 -19.29 -26.83 -8.24
C GLY A 55 -18.00 -27.66 -8.04
N LEU A 56 -16.91 -27.02 -7.60
CA LEU A 56 -15.65 -27.71 -7.28
C LEU A 56 -15.78 -28.54 -6.01
N SER A 57 -14.94 -29.57 -5.89
CA SER A 57 -14.78 -30.29 -4.63
C SER A 57 -14.25 -29.35 -3.54
N GLU A 58 -14.56 -29.63 -2.27
CA GLU A 58 -14.06 -28.81 -1.15
C GLU A 58 -12.53 -28.75 -1.11
N ALA A 59 -11.86 -29.85 -1.48
CA ALA A 59 -10.40 -29.92 -1.54
C ALA A 59 -9.82 -29.00 -2.64
N ASP A 60 -10.45 -28.98 -3.82
CA ASP A 60 -10.02 -28.11 -4.92
C ASP A 60 -10.32 -26.65 -4.63
N ALA A 61 -11.47 -26.36 -4.02
CA ALA A 61 -11.84 -25.02 -3.59
C ALA A 61 -10.87 -24.48 -2.53
N ALA A 62 -10.50 -25.29 -1.53
CA ALA A 62 -9.49 -24.95 -0.54
C ALA A 62 -8.13 -24.67 -1.20
N LYS A 63 -7.66 -25.54 -2.12
CA LYS A 63 -6.42 -25.29 -2.88
C LYS A 63 -6.45 -23.96 -3.64
N ARG A 64 -7.58 -23.61 -4.27
CA ARG A 64 -7.70 -22.33 -4.98
C ARG A 64 -7.60 -21.14 -4.03
N VAL A 65 -8.28 -21.19 -2.88
CA VAL A 65 -8.18 -20.15 -1.85
C VAL A 65 -6.73 -20.03 -1.36
N ASP A 66 -6.08 -21.14 -1.05
CA ASP A 66 -4.69 -21.19 -0.59
C ASP A 66 -3.72 -20.58 -1.60
N THR A 67 -3.91 -20.90 -2.89
CA THR A 67 -3.10 -20.37 -3.99
C THR A 67 -3.24 -18.85 -4.10
N VAL A 68 -4.47 -18.33 -3.96
CA VAL A 68 -4.73 -16.89 -4.01
C VAL A 68 -4.13 -16.19 -2.80
N LEU A 69 -4.29 -16.74 -1.59
CA LEU A 69 -3.69 -16.18 -0.38
C LEU A 69 -2.16 -16.14 -0.46
N ALA A 70 -1.52 -17.21 -0.95
CA ALA A 70 -0.07 -17.25 -1.15
C ALA A 70 0.40 -16.16 -2.13
N ALA A 71 -0.30 -15.96 -3.24
CA ALA A 71 0.03 -14.90 -4.19
C ALA A 71 -0.11 -13.49 -3.60
N VAL A 72 -1.10 -13.29 -2.71
CA VAL A 72 -1.28 -12.03 -1.98
C VAL A 72 -0.12 -11.78 -1.01
N ASP A 73 0.31 -12.81 -0.26
CA ASP A 73 1.45 -12.71 0.65
C ASP A 73 2.76 -12.40 -0.09
N ASP A 74 2.98 -13.04 -1.24
CA ASP A 74 4.13 -12.75 -2.10
C ASP A 74 4.12 -11.30 -2.60
N ALA A 75 2.97 -10.81 -3.04
CA ALA A 75 2.82 -9.42 -3.48
C ALA A 75 3.09 -8.43 -2.33
N LYS A 76 2.56 -8.71 -1.15
CA LYS A 76 2.80 -7.94 0.07
C LYS A 76 4.29 -7.91 0.44
N ASN A 77 4.97 -9.05 0.39
CA ASN A 77 6.39 -9.15 0.70
C ASN A 77 7.25 -8.38 -0.30
N LYS A 78 6.94 -8.49 -1.61
CA LYS A 78 7.60 -7.68 -2.65
C LYS A 78 7.40 -6.19 -2.43
N ALA A 79 6.19 -5.76 -2.11
CA ALA A 79 5.89 -4.37 -1.83
C ALA A 79 6.66 -3.84 -0.60
N LYS A 80 6.70 -4.61 0.49
CA LYS A 80 7.50 -4.28 1.68
C LYS A 80 8.99 -4.13 1.35
N ALA A 81 9.56 -5.09 0.62
CA ALA A 81 10.98 -5.05 0.24
C ALA A 81 11.33 -3.80 -0.59
N ALA A 82 10.43 -3.38 -1.50
CA ALA A 82 10.61 -2.16 -2.28
C ALA A 82 10.60 -0.91 -1.40
N VAL A 83 9.65 -0.82 -0.45
CA VAL A 83 9.56 0.29 0.51
C VAL A 83 10.78 0.34 1.42
N ASP A 84 11.23 -0.80 1.95
CA ASP A 84 12.41 -0.86 2.83
C ASP A 84 13.68 -0.42 2.10
N THR A 85 13.82 -0.81 0.83
CA THR A 85 14.92 -0.37 -0.04
C THR A 85 14.89 1.14 -0.26
N ALA A 86 13.72 1.69 -0.60
CA ALA A 86 13.55 3.14 -0.78
C ALA A 86 13.81 3.91 0.53
N ARG A 87 13.37 3.40 1.67
CA ARG A 87 13.61 4.01 2.99
C ARG A 87 15.10 4.01 3.34
N LYS A 88 15.81 2.93 3.05
CA LYS A 88 17.26 2.84 3.26
C LYS A 88 18.04 3.80 2.35
N ALA A 89 17.64 3.90 1.08
CA ALA A 89 18.24 4.81 0.12
C ALA A 89 18.02 6.27 0.52
N SER A 90 16.78 6.64 0.85
CA SER A 90 16.43 8.00 1.30
C SER A 90 17.12 8.39 2.60
N ALA A 91 17.22 7.48 3.58
CA ALA A 91 17.97 7.74 4.82
C ALA A 91 19.46 8.02 4.54
N THR A 92 20.09 7.21 3.68
CA THR A 92 21.49 7.41 3.28
C THR A 92 21.66 8.74 2.54
N PHE A 93 20.77 9.03 1.59
CA PHE A 93 20.80 10.28 0.83
C PHE A 93 20.60 11.50 1.73
N ALA A 94 19.66 11.46 2.66
CA ALA A 94 19.43 12.54 3.61
C ALA A 94 20.65 12.78 4.51
N LEU A 95 21.31 11.71 4.98
CA LEU A 95 22.51 11.82 5.79
C LEU A 95 23.67 12.46 5.00
N VAL A 96 23.97 11.95 3.80
CA VAL A 96 25.03 12.49 2.94
C VAL A 96 24.71 13.92 2.50
N GLY A 97 23.44 14.19 2.18
CA GLY A 97 22.94 15.51 1.81
C GLY A 97 23.08 16.52 2.94
N ALA A 98 22.72 16.15 4.18
CA ALA A 98 22.91 16.98 5.36
C ALA A 98 24.39 17.29 5.62
N LEU A 99 25.27 16.29 5.51
CA LEU A 99 26.72 16.50 5.64
C LEU A 99 27.25 17.46 4.58
N SER A 100 26.81 17.29 3.34
CA SER A 100 27.18 18.17 2.23
C SER A 100 26.70 19.62 2.46
N MET A 101 25.49 19.77 2.99
CA MET A 101 24.91 21.07 3.36
C MET A 101 25.72 21.77 4.44
N ILE A 102 26.18 21.06 5.48
CA ILE A 102 27.02 21.65 6.54
C ILE A 102 28.32 22.22 5.94
N VAL A 103 28.97 21.46 5.05
CA VAL A 103 30.20 21.91 4.39
C VAL A 103 29.93 23.10 3.46
N GLY A 104 28.89 23.03 2.64
CA GLY A 104 28.51 24.12 1.74
C GLY A 104 28.12 25.40 2.48
N ALA A 105 27.36 25.27 3.57
CA ALA A 105 26.96 26.39 4.42
C ALA A 105 28.16 27.08 5.06
N PHE A 106 29.17 26.32 5.49
CA PHE A 106 30.41 26.89 6.02
C PHE A 106 31.16 27.71 4.96
N ILE A 107 31.39 27.14 3.77
CA ILE A 107 32.08 27.84 2.67
C ILE A 107 31.29 29.09 2.26
N ALA A 108 29.97 28.97 2.13
CA ALA A 108 29.10 30.10 1.81
C ALA A 108 29.19 31.21 2.85
N SER A 109 29.22 30.88 4.14
CA SER A 109 29.36 31.85 5.23
C SER A 109 30.70 32.60 5.17
N VAL A 110 31.81 31.89 4.91
CA VAL A 110 33.14 32.52 4.78
C VAL A 110 33.21 33.40 3.55
N ALA A 111 32.70 32.92 2.41
CA ALA A 111 32.65 33.70 1.18
C ALA A 111 31.77 34.95 1.32
N ALA A 112 30.64 34.86 2.04
CA ALA A 112 29.79 36.00 2.33
C ALA A 112 30.50 37.03 3.22
N ALA A 113 31.23 36.61 4.24
CA ALA A 113 31.98 37.51 5.11
C ALA A 113 33.11 38.24 4.36
N LEU A 114 33.85 37.54 3.49
CA LEU A 114 34.93 38.14 2.70
C LEU A 114 34.43 38.97 1.51
N GLY A 115 33.34 38.55 0.87
CA GLY A 115 32.71 39.27 -0.24
C GLY A 115 31.95 40.51 0.19
N GLY A 116 31.31 40.49 1.38
CA GLY A 116 30.64 41.67 1.95
C GLY A 116 31.62 42.81 2.21
N LYS A 117 32.78 42.51 2.81
CA LYS A 117 33.82 43.52 3.09
C LYS A 117 34.32 44.26 1.85
N GLN A 118 34.48 43.57 0.72
CA GLN A 118 34.92 44.23 -0.53
C GLN A 118 33.87 45.19 -1.09
N ARG A 119 32.57 44.83 -1.02
CA ARG A 119 31.49 45.76 -1.38
C ARG A 119 31.45 46.98 -0.46
N ASP A 120 31.60 46.76 0.84
CA ASP A 120 31.51 47.83 1.83
C ASP A 120 32.68 48.82 1.67
N GLU A 121 33.87 48.34 1.31
CA GLU A 121 35.05 49.16 1.02
C GLU A 121 34.90 49.97 -0.28
N ASP A 122 34.36 49.36 -1.36
CA ASP A 122 34.07 50.06 -2.62
C ASP A 122 33.00 51.15 -2.44
N GLU A 123 31.96 50.90 -1.66
CA GLU A 123 30.90 51.88 -1.39
C GLU A 123 31.39 53.03 -0.49
N ALA A 124 32.23 52.74 0.50
CA ALA A 124 32.85 53.76 1.34
C ALA A 124 33.83 54.67 0.58
N LEU A 125 34.55 54.15 -0.43
CA LEU A 125 35.41 54.95 -1.31
C LEU A 125 34.58 55.80 -2.27
N PHE A 126 33.47 55.28 -2.80
CA PHE A 126 32.59 56.02 -3.70
C PHE A 126 31.84 57.16 -2.99
N VAL A 127 31.42 56.99 -1.72
CA VAL A 127 30.75 58.04 -0.93
C VAL A 127 31.71 59.15 -0.48
N ARG A 128 33.01 58.87 -0.42
CA ARG A 128 34.04 59.79 0.10
C ARG A 128 34.78 60.59 -0.99
N GLY A 129 34.62 60.22 -2.26
CA GLY A 129 35.11 60.96 -3.44
C GLY A 129 34.05 61.91 -3.99
#